data_AF-A0AAD5C018-F1
#
_entry.id   AF-A0AAD5C018-F1
#
_cell.length_a   1.000
_cell.length_b   1.000
_cell.length_c   1.000
_cell.angle_alpha   90.00
_cell.angle_beta   90.00
_cell.angle_gamma   90.00
#
_symmetry.space_group_name_H-M   'P 1'
#
loop_
_entity.id
_entity.type
_entity.pdbx_description
1 polymer ?
#
loop_
_entity_poly.entity_id
_entity_poly.type
_entity_poly.pdbx_seq_one_letter_code
_entity_poly.pdbx_strand_id
1 'polypeptide(L)'
;AMARTKQTARKSTGGKAPRKQLAYKAARKSTPTTGGVKKPHRYRPGTVALREIRKYQKTTELLIRKAPFQRLVREIAQTLKVNNIFFIYILS
;
A
#
# COMPACT_ATOMS: atom_id res chain seq x y z
N ALA A 1 -48.42 33.70 -7.26
CA ALA A 1 -47.37 34.34 -6.44
C ALA A 1 -46.16 33.43 -6.43
N MET A 2 -45.02 33.87 -6.96
CA MET A 2 -43.82 33.05 -7.05
C MET A 2 -42.69 33.77 -6.31
N ALA A 3 -42.14 33.08 -5.31
CA ALA A 3 -41.23 33.66 -4.32
C ALA A 3 -39.85 33.98 -4.92
N ARG A 4 -39.37 35.19 -4.60
CA ARG A 4 -38.06 35.73 -4.95
C ARG A 4 -36.93 34.80 -4.48
N THR A 5 -36.10 34.33 -5.41
CA THR A 5 -34.89 33.57 -5.12
C THR A 5 -33.83 34.49 -4.49
N LYS A 6 -33.32 34.13 -3.31
CA LYS A 6 -32.22 34.82 -2.65
C LYS A 6 -30.89 34.33 -3.25
N GLN A 7 -30.13 35.25 -3.84
CA GLN A 7 -28.73 35.03 -4.19
C GLN A 7 -27.90 35.03 -2.90
N THR A 8 -27.39 33.88 -2.49
CA THR A 8 -26.41 33.81 -1.38
C THR A 8 -25.01 33.93 -1.95
N ALA A 9 -24.21 34.85 -1.42
CA ALA A 9 -22.81 35.01 -1.79
C ALA A 9 -22.03 33.70 -1.57
N ARG A 10 -21.49 33.12 -2.64
CA ARG A 10 -20.49 32.05 -2.54
C ARG A 10 -19.17 32.70 -2.10
N LYS A 11 -18.58 32.22 -1.01
CA LYS A 11 -17.20 32.59 -0.63
C LYS A 11 -16.24 32.11 -1.72
N SER A 12 -15.66 33.05 -2.47
CA SER A 12 -14.52 32.82 -3.34
C SER A 12 -13.23 32.87 -2.53
N THR A 13 -12.92 31.82 -1.77
CA THR A 13 -11.53 31.64 -1.35
C THR A 13 -10.76 31.05 -2.52
N GLY A 14 -10.31 31.95 -3.39
CA GLY A 14 -9.31 31.67 -4.42
C GLY A 14 -8.04 31.10 -3.79
N GLY A 15 -7.38 30.21 -4.54
CA GLY A 15 -6.14 29.58 -4.14
C GLY A 15 -5.13 30.61 -3.63
N LYS A 16 -4.53 30.30 -2.49
CA LYS A 16 -3.53 31.14 -1.81
C LYS A 16 -2.34 31.34 -2.75
N ALA A 17 -1.99 32.59 -3.05
CA ALA A 17 -0.85 32.93 -3.90
C ALA A 17 0.49 32.38 -3.34
N PRO A 18 1.48 32.06 -4.19
CA PRO A 18 2.73 31.45 -3.74
C PRO A 18 3.58 32.50 -3.02
N ARG A 19 3.62 32.45 -1.69
CA ARG A 19 4.53 33.26 -0.88
C ARG A 19 5.90 32.58 -0.86
N LYS A 20 6.90 33.21 -1.47
CA LYS A 20 8.31 32.82 -1.36
C LYS A 20 8.73 32.97 0.10
N GLN A 21 8.92 31.85 0.81
CA GLN A 21 9.44 31.81 2.19
C GLN A 21 10.46 30.68 2.32
N LEU A 22 11.65 31.05 2.78
CA LEU A 22 12.80 30.21 3.06
C LEU A 22 12.45 29.16 4.13
N ALA A 23 12.91 27.93 3.89
CA ALA A 23 12.86 26.76 4.78
C ALA A 23 11.47 26.40 5.33
N TYR A 24 10.74 25.53 4.61
CA TYR A 24 9.58 24.84 5.18
C TYR A 24 10.04 23.50 5.78
N LYS A 25 10.12 23.45 7.11
CA LYS A 25 10.09 22.19 7.86
C LYS A 25 8.75 21.53 7.51
N ALA A 26 8.76 20.42 6.79
CA ALA A 26 7.53 19.73 6.39
C ALA A 26 6.86 19.11 7.63
N ALA A 27 6.10 19.91 8.36
CA ALA A 27 5.12 19.43 9.30
C ALA A 27 4.04 18.70 8.48
N ARG A 28 4.22 17.38 8.29
CA ARG A 28 3.15 16.52 7.80
C ARG A 28 1.96 16.75 8.71
N LYS A 29 0.79 17.03 8.12
CA LYS A 29 -0.49 17.24 8.79
C LYS A 29 -0.83 16.01 9.64
N SER A 30 -0.33 15.96 10.86
CA SER A 30 -0.86 15.13 11.93
C SER A 30 -1.64 16.05 12.86
N THR A 31 -2.84 15.62 13.22
CA THR A 31 -3.83 16.27 14.09
C THR A 31 -4.76 17.29 13.41
N PRO A 32 -6.08 17.06 13.48
CA PRO A 32 -7.06 18.14 13.42
C PRO A 32 -6.97 18.95 14.72
N THR A 33 -6.70 20.24 14.62
CA THR A 33 -6.99 21.20 15.68
C THR A 33 -8.51 21.29 15.79
N THR A 34 -9.06 20.93 16.95
CA THR A 34 -10.50 20.85 17.30
C THR A 34 -11.32 19.81 16.51
N GLY A 35 -11.60 18.69 17.16
CA GLY A 35 -12.43 17.58 16.65
C GLY A 35 -11.61 16.29 16.51
N GLY A 36 -11.97 15.25 17.25
CA GLY A 36 -11.15 14.05 17.51
C GLY A 36 -10.49 13.40 16.29
N VAL A 37 -9.40 12.67 16.55
CA VAL A 37 -8.60 11.96 15.54
C VAL A 37 -9.51 11.11 14.65
N LYS A 38 -9.53 11.41 13.35
CA LYS A 38 -10.25 10.60 12.35
C LYS A 38 -9.79 9.15 12.47
N LYS A 39 -10.73 8.23 12.69
CA LYS A 39 -10.43 6.79 12.77
C LYS A 39 -9.62 6.36 11.53
N PRO A 40 -8.57 5.54 11.69
CA PRO A 40 -7.84 4.99 10.55
C PRO A 40 -8.80 4.30 9.58
N HIS A 41 -8.62 4.54 8.28
CA HIS A 41 -9.43 3.89 7.26
C HIS A 41 -9.15 2.39 7.25
N ARG A 42 -10.20 1.58 7.43
CA ARG A 42 -10.13 0.11 7.32
C ARG A 42 -10.95 -0.34 6.11
N TYR A 43 -10.33 -1.14 5.25
CA TYR A 43 -11.01 -1.74 4.12
C TYR A 43 -12.04 -2.78 4.58
N ARG A 44 -13.11 -2.95 3.79
CA ARG A 44 -14.09 -4.02 4.01
C ARG A 44 -13.42 -5.39 3.83
N PRO A 45 -13.86 -6.42 4.57
CA PRO A 45 -13.39 -7.79 4.32
C PRO A 45 -13.56 -8.14 2.83
N GLY A 46 -12.61 -8.88 2.28
CA GLY A 46 -12.57 -9.24 0.86
C GLY A 46 -11.95 -8.17 -0.06
N THR A 47 -11.93 -6.88 0.30
CA THR A 47 -11.38 -5.83 -0.58
C THR A 47 -9.87 -5.99 -0.80
N VAL A 48 -9.12 -6.33 0.26
CA VAL A 48 -7.67 -6.56 0.17
C VAL A 48 -7.38 -7.89 -0.52
N ALA A 49 -8.15 -8.94 -0.19
CA ALA A 49 -8.00 -10.26 -0.81
C ALA A 49 -8.18 -10.22 -2.35
N LEU A 50 -9.23 -9.56 -2.84
CA LEU A 50 -9.46 -9.42 -4.29
C LEU A 50 -8.34 -8.63 -4.98
N ARG A 51 -7.74 -7.66 -4.29
CA ARG A 51 -6.59 -6.90 -4.80
C ARG A 51 -5.34 -7.79 -4.91
N GLU A 52 -5.09 -8.62 -3.90
CA GLU A 52 -3.97 -9.57 -3.87
C GLU A 52 -4.11 -10.64 -4.96
N ILE A 53 -5.30 -11.23 -5.12
CA ILE A 53 -5.60 -12.21 -6.19
C ILE A 53 -5.27 -11.62 -7.55
N ARG A 54 -5.78 -10.41 -7.85
CA ARG A 54 -5.49 -9.72 -9.12
C ARG A 54 -4.01 -9.42 -9.29
N LYS A 55 -3.31 -9.05 -8.22
CA LYS A 55 -1.85 -8.80 -8.27
C LYS A 55 -1.11 -10.09 -8.65
N TYR A 56 -1.35 -11.19 -7.94
CA TYR A 56 -0.62 -12.45 -8.16
C TYR A 56 -1.00 -13.17 -9.45
N GLN A 57 -2.20 -12.95 -9.98
CA GLN A 57 -2.54 -13.46 -11.31
C GLN A 57 -1.90 -12.64 -12.44
N LYS A 58 -1.52 -11.38 -12.18
CA LYS A 58 -0.86 -10.52 -13.18
C LYS A 58 0.65 -10.76 -13.28
N THR A 59 1.29 -11.17 -12.19
CA THR A 59 2.74 -11.34 -12.11
C THR A 59 3.10 -12.79 -11.81
N THR A 60 4.25 -13.26 -12.29
CA THR A 60 4.75 -14.62 -12.02
C THR A 60 5.85 -14.66 -10.97
N GLU A 61 5.84 -13.74 -9.99
CA GLU A 61 6.82 -13.72 -8.90
C GLU A 61 6.68 -14.95 -7.99
N LEU A 62 7.81 -15.48 -7.49
CA LEU A 62 7.78 -16.58 -6.53
C LEU A 62 7.09 -16.14 -5.24
N LEU A 63 6.04 -16.86 -4.85
CA LEU A 63 5.27 -16.57 -3.63
C LEU A 63 6.01 -17.00 -2.35
N ILE A 64 6.95 -17.94 -2.48
CA ILE A 64 7.76 -18.45 -1.37
C ILE A 64 9.19 -17.92 -1.52
N ARG A 65 9.80 -17.50 -0.41
CA ARG A 65 11.18 -17.01 -0.40
C ARG A 65 12.16 -18.13 -0.78
N LYS A 66 13.12 -17.81 -1.66
CA LYS A 66 14.12 -18.76 -2.18
C LYS A 66 14.96 -19.43 -1.08
N ALA A 67 15.47 -18.66 -0.11
CA ALA A 67 16.38 -19.17 0.93
C ALA A 67 15.79 -20.25 1.85
N PRO A 68 14.62 -20.06 2.51
CA PRO A 68 14.03 -21.12 3.33
C PRO A 68 13.59 -22.33 2.49
N PHE A 69 13.06 -22.11 1.29
CA PHE A 69 12.68 -23.19 0.38
C PHE A 69 13.89 -24.03 -0.05
N GLN A 70 15.02 -23.38 -0.35
CA GLN A 70 16.28 -24.05 -0.66
C GLN A 70 16.80 -24.90 0.51
N ARG A 71 16.65 -24.43 1.77
CA ARG A 71 17.04 -25.23 2.95
C ARG A 71 16.20 -26.50 3.06
N LEU A 72 14.88 -26.39 2.88
CA LEU A 72 13.96 -27.52 2.89
C LEU A 72 14.30 -28.55 1.80
N VAL A 73 14.59 -28.10 0.58
CA VAL A 73 14.97 -29.00 -0.53
C VAL A 73 16.25 -29.78 -0.20
N ARG A 74 17.23 -29.13 0.44
CA ARG A 74 18.48 -29.78 0.87
C ARG A 74 18.25 -30.83 1.96
N GLU A 75 17.39 -30.53 2.94
CA GLU A 75 17.02 -31.46 4.00
C GLU A 75 16.37 -32.74 3.45
N ILE A 76 15.41 -32.58 2.52
CA ILE A 76 14.76 -33.72 1.86
C ILE A 76 15.76 -34.53 1.03
N ALA A 77 16.63 -33.86 0.26
CA ALA A 77 17.63 -34.54 -0.57
C ALA A 77 18.63 -35.36 0.27
N GLN A 78 19.06 -34.84 1.43
CA GLN A 78 19.91 -35.56 2.37
C GLN A 78 19.22 -36.81 2.92
N THR A 79 17.92 -36.71 3.25
CA THR A 79 17.11 -37.84 3.71
C THR A 79 17.04 -38.95 2.66
N LEU A 80 16.96 -38.58 1.39
CA LEU A 80 16.93 -39.52 0.26
C LEU A 80 18.32 -40.00 -0.19
N LYS A 81 19.40 -39.66 0.53
CA LYS A 81 20.81 -39.96 0.21
C LYS A 81 21.24 -39.52 -1.19
N VAL A 82 20.58 -38.51 -1.74
CA VAL A 82 20.93 -37.96 -3.05
C VAL A 82 22.03 -36.92 -2.85
N ASN A 83 23.24 -37.42 -2.61
CA ASN A 83 24.38 -36.61 -2.14
C ASN A 83 25.00 -35.69 -3.20
N ASN A 84 24.50 -35.68 -4.45
CA ASN A 84 25.13 -34.94 -5.56
C ASN A 84 24.14 -34.38 -6.60
N ILE A 85 22.91 -34.01 -6.24
CA ILE A 85 22.12 -33.17 -7.16
C ILE A 85 22.51 -31.72 -6.92
N PHE A 86 23.18 -31.12 -7.91
CA PHE A 86 23.41 -29.69 -8.02
C PHE A 86 22.07 -28.95 -8.15
N PHE A 87 21.34 -28.79 -7.05
CA PHE A 87 20.09 -28.00 -6.97
C PHE A 87 20.30 -26.49 -7.20
N ILE A 88 21.53 -26.08 -7.55
CA ILE A 88 21.93 -24.69 -7.73
C ILE A 88 21.20 -24.05 -8.93
N TYR A 89 20.76 -24.86 -9.91
CA TYR A 89 20.12 -24.38 -11.14
C TYR A 89 18.59 -24.20 -11.07
N ILE A 90 17.90 -24.69 -10.04
CA ILE A 90 16.42 -24.62 -9.99
C ILE A 90 15.91 -23.28 -9.43
N LEU A 91 16.77 -22.46 -8.82
CA LEU A 91 16.33 -21.26 -8.09
C LEU A 91 17.20 -20.02 -8.30
N SER A 92 18.15 -19.98 -9.24
CA SER A 92 18.79 -18.70 -9.62
C SER A 92 17.88 -17.92 -10.56
#